data_AF-A0A699ZV99-F1
#
_entry.id   AF-A0A699ZV99-F1
#
_cell.length_a   1.000
_cell.length_b   1.000
_cell.length_c   1.000
_cell.angle_alpha   90.00
_cell.angle_beta   90.00
_cell.angle_gamma   90.00
#
_symmetry.space_group_name_H-M   'P 1'
#
loop_
_entity.id
_entity.type
_entity.pdbx_description
1 polymer ?
#
loop_
_entity_poly.entity_id
_entity_poly.type
_entity_poly.pdbx_seq_one_letter_code
_entity_poly.pdbx_strand_id
1 'polypeptide(L)'
;MLDYKIHAENDSMYNTPACWAIYVCGLVFQHLLAKGGLSAVQQNNEAKAKLIYDAIEGSNGFYANPVDPACRSLMNVPFTIPAKPELEKVFIKEAEALGMTQLKGHRSVGGMRASIYNAMPMEGVQALASFMQQFAAKHA
;
A
#
# COMPACT_ATOMS: atom_id res chain seq x y z
N MET A 1 -29.53 -13.23 8.28
CA MET A 1 -28.40 -12.29 8.39
C MET A 1 -27.41 -12.42 7.22
N LEU A 2 -27.14 -13.62 6.69
CA LEU A 2 -26.29 -13.85 5.50
C LEU A 2 -27.08 -13.96 4.18
N ASP A 3 -28.32 -13.47 4.16
CA ASP A 3 -29.14 -13.45 2.94
C ASP A 3 -29.11 -12.03 2.36
N TYR A 4 -28.41 -11.85 1.25
CA TYR A 4 -28.29 -10.55 0.57
C TYR A 4 -29.63 -10.05 0.01
N LYS A 5 -30.59 -10.94 -0.29
CA LYS A 5 -31.90 -10.55 -0.78
C LYS A 5 -32.66 -9.76 0.28
N ILE A 6 -32.69 -10.25 1.52
CA ILE A 6 -33.34 -9.57 2.65
C ILE A 6 -32.72 -8.18 2.86
N HIS A 7 -31.39 -8.06 2.81
CA HIS A 7 -30.72 -6.76 2.95
C HIS A 7 -31.07 -5.81 1.81
N ALA A 8 -31.10 -6.29 0.56
CA ALA A 8 -31.46 -5.47 -0.59
C ALA A 8 -32.94 -5.02 -0.55
N GLU A 9 -33.86 -5.92 -0.19
CA GLU A 9 -35.30 -5.61 -0.05
C GLU A 9 -35.59 -4.59 1.07
N ASN A 10 -34.68 -4.43 2.02
CA ASN A 10 -34.79 -3.48 3.13
C ASN A 10 -33.80 -2.30 3.00
N ASP A 11 -33.25 -2.04 1.80
CA ASP A 11 -32.31 -0.94 1.55
C ASP A 11 -31.11 -0.90 2.52
N SER A 12 -30.56 -2.07 2.87
CA SER A 12 -29.50 -2.28 3.87
C SER A 12 -29.86 -1.89 5.31
N MET A 13 -31.15 -1.73 5.62
CA MET A 13 -31.70 -1.33 6.92
C MET A 13 -32.56 -2.42 7.57
N TYR A 14 -32.31 -3.70 7.25
CA TYR A 14 -33.02 -4.83 7.86
C TYR A 14 -32.92 -4.85 9.40
N ASN A 15 -31.78 -4.41 9.94
CA ASN A 15 -31.57 -4.14 11.36
C ASN A 15 -30.85 -2.79 11.52
N THR A 16 -30.50 -2.40 12.76
CA THR A 16 -29.77 -1.16 13.03
C THR A 16 -28.46 -1.11 12.24
N PRO A 17 -28.33 -0.21 11.23
CA PRO A 17 -27.12 -0.15 10.42
C PRO A 17 -26.02 0.61 11.17
N ALA A 18 -24.78 0.45 10.74
CA ALA A 18 -23.63 1.20 11.27
C ALA A 18 -23.63 2.64 10.71
N CYS A 19 -24.61 3.46 11.12
CA CYS A 19 -24.89 4.78 10.53
C CYS A 19 -23.65 5.66 10.36
N TRP A 20 -22.78 5.72 11.38
CA TRP A 20 -21.55 6.52 11.31
C TRP A 20 -20.54 6.01 10.27
N ALA A 21 -20.35 4.69 10.17
CA ALA A 21 -19.47 4.10 9.17
C ALA A 21 -19.99 4.36 7.75
N ILE A 22 -21.31 4.25 7.54
CA ILE A 22 -21.97 4.56 6.27
C ILE A 22 -21.73 6.03 5.90
N TYR A 23 -21.90 6.95 6.85
CA TYR A 23 -21.64 8.38 6.63
C TYR A 23 -20.18 8.65 6.22
N VAL A 24 -19.20 8.07 6.93
CA VAL A 24 -17.77 8.21 6.59
C VAL A 24 -17.47 7.64 5.20
N CYS A 25 -18.03 6.49 4.83
CA CYS A 25 -17.94 5.96 3.46
C CYS A 25 -18.48 6.97 2.44
N GLY A 26 -19.63 7.59 2.72
CA GLY A 26 -20.21 8.65 1.89
C GLY A 26 -19.23 9.81 1.66
N LEU A 27 -18.57 10.30 2.71
CA LEU A 27 -17.55 11.35 2.59
C LEU A 27 -16.35 10.91 1.75
N VAL A 28 -15.88 9.66 1.92
CA VAL A 28 -14.79 9.10 1.12
C VAL A 28 -15.19 9.01 -0.36
N PHE A 29 -16.42 8.59 -0.66
CA PHE A 29 -16.92 8.51 -2.04
C PHE A 29 -17.02 9.89 -2.69
N GLN A 30 -17.52 10.90 -1.95
CA GLN A 30 -17.54 12.29 -2.43
C GLN A 30 -16.14 12.80 -2.74
N HIS A 31 -15.15 12.50 -1.89
CA HIS A 31 -13.75 12.85 -2.13
C HIS A 31 -13.16 12.17 -3.36
N LEU A 32 -13.47 10.89 -3.59
CA LEU A 32 -13.03 10.16 -4.80
C LEU A 32 -13.64 10.76 -6.07
N LEU A 33 -14.92 11.13 -6.05
CA LEU A 33 -15.58 11.81 -7.16
C LEU A 33 -14.95 13.18 -7.43
N ALA A 34 -14.69 13.97 -6.39
CA ALA A 34 -14.04 15.28 -6.51
C ALA A 34 -12.61 15.19 -7.08
N LYS A 35 -11.92 14.05 -6.88
CA LYS A 35 -10.60 13.76 -7.46
C LYS A 35 -10.63 13.31 -8.92
N GLY A 36 -11.78 13.30 -9.59
CA GLY A 36 -11.92 12.83 -10.98
C GLY A 36 -12.34 11.36 -11.10
N GLY A 37 -12.84 10.77 -10.02
CA GLY A 37 -13.38 9.40 -10.02
C GLY A 37 -12.33 8.32 -10.18
N LEU A 38 -12.78 7.10 -10.51
CA LEU A 38 -11.94 5.90 -10.49
C LEU A 38 -10.80 5.92 -11.52
N SER A 39 -11.01 6.55 -12.69
CA SER A 39 -9.97 6.64 -13.72
C SER A 39 -8.77 7.46 -13.25
N ALA A 40 -9.00 8.64 -12.67
CA ALA A 40 -7.92 9.47 -12.12
C ALA A 40 -7.23 8.79 -10.93
N VAL A 41 -8.01 8.13 -10.07
CA VAL A 41 -7.47 7.36 -8.94
C VAL A 41 -6.59 6.20 -9.40
N GLN A 42 -7.00 5.47 -10.44
CA GLN A 42 -6.21 4.39 -11.03
C GLN A 42 -4.87 4.91 -11.58
N GLN A 43 -4.88 5.96 -12.40
CA GLN A 43 -3.65 6.55 -12.96
C GLN A 43 -2.67 6.96 -11.86
N ASN A 44 -3.17 7.58 -10.78
CA ASN A 44 -2.35 7.96 -9.64
C ASN A 44 -1.79 6.72 -8.89
N ASN A 45 -2.58 5.67 -8.73
CA ASN A 45 -2.13 4.45 -8.07
C ASN A 45 -1.09 3.69 -8.91
N GLU A 46 -1.24 3.65 -10.23
CA GLU A 46 -0.25 3.10 -11.16
C GLU A 46 1.08 3.86 -11.06
N ALA A 47 1.04 5.20 -11.07
CA ALA A 47 2.22 6.03 -10.91
C ALA A 47 2.94 5.79 -9.57
N LYS A 48 2.19 5.71 -8.46
CA LYS A 48 2.75 5.40 -7.14
C LYS A 48 3.39 4.01 -7.11
N ALA A 49 2.68 2.98 -7.56
CA ALA A 49 3.18 1.62 -7.55
C ALA A 49 4.45 1.49 -8.38
N LYS A 50 4.48 2.15 -9.55
CA LYS A 50 5.65 2.17 -10.44
C LYS A 50 6.90 2.67 -9.73
N LEU A 51 6.84 3.74 -8.93
CA LEU A 51 8.01 4.27 -8.21
C LEU A 51 8.64 3.23 -7.26
N ILE A 52 7.82 2.49 -6.51
CA ILE A 52 8.33 1.47 -5.59
C ILE A 52 8.86 0.27 -6.36
N TYR A 53 8.16 -0.18 -7.40
CA TYR A 53 8.62 -1.30 -8.23
C TYR A 53 9.92 -0.97 -8.97
N ASP A 54 10.05 0.23 -9.54
CA ASP A 54 11.28 0.68 -10.18
C ASP A 54 12.44 0.73 -9.17
N ALA A 55 12.19 1.13 -7.92
CA ALA A 55 13.20 1.10 -6.86
C ALA A 55 13.63 -0.34 -6.49
N ILE A 56 12.71 -1.32 -6.55
CA ILE A 56 13.02 -2.73 -6.33
C ILE A 56 13.83 -3.30 -7.50
N GLU A 57 13.35 -3.13 -8.73
CA GLU A 57 14.00 -3.70 -9.93
C GLU A 57 15.36 -3.03 -10.22
N GLY A 58 15.47 -1.73 -9.97
CA GLY A 58 16.73 -0.99 -10.13
C GLY A 58 17.77 -1.23 -9.03
N SER A 59 17.49 -2.11 -8.05
CA SER A 59 18.35 -2.33 -6.89
C SER A 59 19.46 -3.36 -7.11
N ASN A 60 19.66 -3.87 -8.33
CA ASN A 60 20.60 -4.94 -8.65
C ASN A 60 20.43 -6.18 -7.76
N GLY A 61 19.18 -6.53 -7.42
CA GLY A 61 18.83 -7.68 -6.60
C GLY A 61 18.99 -7.49 -5.09
N PHE A 62 19.29 -6.27 -4.62
CA PHE A 62 19.30 -5.97 -3.18
C PHE A 62 17.91 -6.15 -2.56
N TYR A 63 16.87 -5.65 -3.24
CA TYR A 63 15.47 -5.91 -2.91
C TYR A 63 14.90 -6.98 -3.83
N ALA A 64 14.00 -7.81 -3.29
CA ALA A 64 13.23 -8.76 -4.07
C ALA A 64 11.73 -8.64 -3.76
N ASN A 65 10.91 -8.68 -4.81
CA ASN A 65 9.46 -8.85 -4.69
C ASN A 65 9.10 -10.30 -5.08
N PRO A 66 8.39 -11.06 -4.23
CA PRO A 66 8.09 -12.47 -4.49
C PRO A 66 6.93 -12.71 -5.47
N VAL A 67 6.30 -11.66 -5.98
CA VAL A 67 5.10 -11.74 -6.83
C VAL A 67 5.49 -11.63 -8.30
N ASP A 68 4.88 -12.50 -9.11
CA ASP A 68 4.98 -12.43 -10.58
C ASP A 68 4.67 -11.01 -11.08
N PRO A 69 5.51 -10.41 -11.95
CA PRO A 69 5.32 -9.07 -12.49
C PRO A 69 3.91 -8.77 -13.03
N ALA A 70 3.26 -9.73 -13.68
CA ALA A 70 1.92 -9.56 -14.25
C ALA A 70 0.82 -9.47 -13.18
N CYS A 71 1.09 -9.94 -11.96
CA CYS A 71 0.13 -10.02 -10.86
C CYS A 71 0.43 -9.04 -9.72
N ARG A 72 1.39 -8.13 -9.93
CA ARG A 72 1.83 -7.17 -8.91
C ARG A 72 0.72 -6.21 -8.52
N SER A 73 0.52 -6.05 -7.22
CA SER A 73 -0.54 -5.20 -6.67
C SER A 73 -0.17 -3.73 -6.78
N LEU A 74 -1.13 -2.91 -7.21
CA LEU A 74 -1.02 -1.44 -7.14
C LEU A 74 -1.21 -0.88 -5.71
N MET A 75 -1.57 -1.72 -4.74
CA MET A 75 -1.96 -1.29 -3.39
C MET A 75 -1.02 -1.76 -2.30
N ASN A 76 -0.52 -2.99 -2.40
CA ASN A 76 0.31 -3.59 -1.36
C ASN A 76 1.55 -4.21 -2.01
N VAL A 77 2.69 -3.59 -1.77
CA VAL A 77 3.96 -4.00 -2.36
C VAL A 77 4.81 -4.70 -1.30
N PRO A 78 4.79 -6.05 -1.21
CA PRO A 78 5.71 -6.77 -0.34
C PRO A 78 7.10 -6.83 -0.96
N PHE A 79 8.14 -6.72 -0.14
CA PHE A 79 9.53 -6.91 -0.61
C PHE A 79 10.44 -7.32 0.54
N THR A 80 11.53 -8.02 0.21
CA THR A 80 12.53 -8.54 1.17
C THR A 80 13.93 -8.12 0.77
N ILE A 81 14.91 -8.35 1.65
CA ILE A 81 16.35 -8.22 1.36
C ILE A 81 16.97 -9.62 1.43
N PRO A 82 16.87 -10.44 0.37
CA PRO A 82 17.12 -11.88 0.44
C PRO A 82 18.56 -12.22 0.82
N ALA A 83 19.54 -11.44 0.36
CA ALA A 83 20.95 -11.68 0.66
C ALA A 83 21.35 -11.31 2.09
N LYS A 84 20.57 -10.42 2.76
CA LYS A 84 20.88 -9.86 4.08
C LYS A 84 19.59 -9.65 4.91
N PRO A 85 18.85 -10.71 5.29
CA PRO A 85 17.54 -10.58 5.96
C PRO A 85 17.60 -9.84 7.31
N GLU A 86 18.75 -9.83 7.98
CA GLU A 86 18.98 -9.06 9.20
C GLU A 86 18.81 -7.55 9.00
N LEU A 87 19.03 -7.05 7.77
CA LEU A 87 18.85 -5.65 7.43
C LEU A 87 17.37 -5.23 7.37
N GLU A 88 16.42 -6.15 7.30
CA GLU A 88 14.98 -5.81 7.27
C GLU A 88 14.57 -5.07 8.56
N LYS A 89 15.12 -5.49 9.72
CA LYS A 89 14.88 -4.79 11.00
C LYS A 89 15.52 -3.41 11.03
N VAL A 90 16.70 -3.26 10.42
CA VAL A 90 17.42 -1.98 10.33
C VAL A 90 16.65 -1.03 9.40
N PHE A 91 16.19 -1.53 8.24
CA PHE A 91 15.37 -0.79 7.29
C PHE A 91 14.11 -0.24 7.96
N ILE A 92 13.35 -1.07 8.67
CA ILE A 92 12.12 -0.64 9.37
C ILE A 92 12.43 0.45 10.39
N LYS A 93 13.48 0.26 11.20
CA LYS A 93 13.88 1.23 12.23
C LYS A 93 14.33 2.57 11.64
N GLU A 94 15.14 2.53 10.59
CA GLU A 94 15.61 3.75 9.91
C GLU A 94 14.46 4.46 9.18
N ALA A 95 13.54 3.72 8.56
CA ALA A 95 12.35 4.30 7.93
C ALA A 95 11.43 4.96 8.96
N GLU A 96 11.20 4.32 10.12
CA GLU A 96 10.41 4.89 11.22
C GLU A 96 11.02 6.18 11.76
N ALA A 97 12.36 6.27 11.86
CA ALA A 97 13.04 7.49 12.27
C ALA A 97 12.84 8.66 11.28
N LEU A 98 12.51 8.36 10.02
CA LEU A 98 12.15 9.32 8.98
C LEU A 98 10.62 9.54 8.88
N GLY A 99 9.84 9.00 9.82
CA GLY A 99 8.38 9.13 9.85
C GLY A 99 7.64 8.16 8.92
N MET A 100 8.34 7.25 8.25
CA MET A 100 7.74 6.20 7.41
C MET A 100 7.41 4.97 8.26
N THR A 101 6.21 4.93 8.82
CA THR A 101 5.77 3.89 9.76
C THR A 101 5.00 2.76 9.06
N GLN A 102 4.74 1.67 9.79
CA GLN A 102 3.90 0.55 9.35
C GLN A 102 4.40 -0.21 8.10
N LEU A 103 5.72 -0.18 7.83
CA LEU A 103 6.35 -0.90 6.71
C LEU A 103 6.68 -2.36 7.02
N LYS A 104 6.54 -2.82 8.26
CA LYS A 104 6.81 -4.21 8.63
C LYS A 104 5.87 -5.17 7.89
N GLY A 105 6.45 -6.14 7.20
CA GLY A 105 5.72 -7.17 6.47
C GLY A 105 4.89 -8.08 7.38
N HIS A 106 4.00 -8.87 6.78
CA HIS A 106 3.14 -9.77 7.54
C HIS A 106 3.96 -10.88 8.21
N ARG A 107 3.57 -11.28 9.42
CA ARG A 107 4.31 -12.27 10.24
C ARG A 107 4.62 -13.59 9.53
N SER A 108 3.80 -14.00 8.57
CA SER A 108 3.97 -15.27 7.86
C SER A 108 5.06 -15.23 6.79
N VAL A 109 5.48 -14.05 6.34
CA VAL A 109 6.43 -13.88 5.23
C VAL A 109 7.65 -13.02 5.59
N GLY A 110 7.61 -12.29 6.70
CA GLY A 110 8.70 -11.38 7.06
C GLY A 110 8.78 -10.17 6.12
N GLY A 111 9.97 -9.60 5.95
CA GLY A 111 10.21 -8.51 5.02
C GLY A 111 9.51 -7.21 5.36
N MET A 112 9.30 -6.43 4.30
CA MET A 112 8.59 -5.17 4.30
C MET A 112 7.32 -5.27 3.45
N ARG A 113 6.36 -4.40 3.73
CA ARG A 113 5.17 -4.20 2.92
C ARG A 113 4.81 -2.73 2.89
N ALA A 114 4.90 -2.12 1.71
CA ALA A 114 4.41 -0.77 1.48
C ALA A 114 2.93 -0.82 1.04
N SER A 115 2.02 -0.37 1.90
CA SER A 115 0.60 -0.21 1.57
C SER A 115 0.33 1.22 1.07
N ILE A 116 0.07 1.35 -0.23
CA ILE A 116 -0.01 2.63 -0.96
C ILE A 116 -1.43 2.93 -1.48
N TYR A 117 -2.43 2.71 -0.62
CA TYR A 117 -3.86 2.94 -0.90
C TYR A 117 -4.19 4.33 -1.48
N ASN A 118 -5.42 4.54 -1.95
CA ASN A 118 -5.87 5.80 -2.57
C ASN A 118 -5.53 7.08 -1.78
N ALA A 119 -5.52 7.00 -0.44
CA ALA A 119 -5.21 8.13 0.43
C ALA A 119 -3.70 8.38 0.64
N MET A 120 -2.83 7.42 0.27
CA MET A 120 -1.38 7.60 0.33
C MET A 120 -0.95 8.66 -0.69
N PRO A 121 -0.35 9.78 -0.25
CA PRO A 121 0.12 10.85 -1.13
C PRO A 121 1.33 10.40 -1.97
N MET A 122 1.53 11.04 -3.13
CA MET A 122 2.63 10.73 -4.04
C MET A 122 3.98 11.00 -3.38
N GLU A 123 4.06 12.08 -2.61
CA GLU A 123 5.26 12.54 -1.91
C GLU A 123 5.75 11.49 -0.89
N GLY A 124 4.83 10.80 -0.21
CA GLY A 124 5.16 9.71 0.71
C GLY A 124 5.79 8.52 0.00
N VAL A 125 5.31 8.21 -1.21
CA VAL A 125 5.86 7.12 -2.05
C VAL A 125 7.23 7.50 -2.61
N GLN A 126 7.41 8.76 -3.03
CA GLN A 126 8.69 9.30 -3.48
C GLN A 126 9.74 9.30 -2.36
N ALA A 127 9.34 9.67 -1.14
CA ALA A 127 10.21 9.63 0.03
C ALA A 127 10.68 8.19 0.32
N LEU A 128 9.76 7.21 0.27
CA LEU A 128 10.09 5.81 0.44
C LEU A 128 11.03 5.28 -0.65
N ALA A 129 10.75 5.58 -1.92
CA ALA A 129 11.61 5.16 -3.04
C ALA A 129 13.03 5.74 -2.91
N SER A 130 13.13 7.03 -2.53
CA SER A 130 14.42 7.69 -2.29
C SER A 130 15.18 7.05 -1.12
N PHE A 131 14.48 6.75 -0.02
CA PHE A 131 15.05 6.04 1.12
C PHE A 131 15.53 4.64 0.73
N MET A 132 14.76 3.89 -0.05
CA MET A 132 15.15 2.56 -0.54
C MET A 132 16.46 2.61 -1.34
N GLN A 133 16.60 3.58 -2.24
CA GLN A 133 17.84 3.76 -3.00
C GLN A 133 19.03 4.08 -2.11
N GLN A 134 18.87 4.99 -1.14
CA GLN A 134 19.93 5.37 -0.19
C GLN A 134 20.32 4.20 0.72
N PHE A 135 19.33 3.47 1.22
CA PHE A 135 19.55 2.31 2.09
C PHE A 135 20.31 1.21 1.33
N ALA A 136 19.90 0.89 0.09
CA ALA A 136 20.62 -0.05 -0.75
C ALA A 136 22.05 0.43 -1.04
N ALA A 137 22.27 1.70 -1.40
CA ALA A 137 23.61 2.22 -1.67
C ALA A 137 24.55 2.16 -0.43
N LYS A 138 24.00 2.34 0.77
CA LYS A 138 24.74 2.27 2.04
C LYS A 138 25.08 0.83 2.45
N HIS A 139 24.27 -0.15 2.04
CA HIS A 139 24.32 -1.52 2.55
C HIS A 139 24.55 -2.62 1.49
N ALA A 140 24.68 -2.27 0.21
CA ALA A 140 24.98 -3.18 -0.90
C ALA A 140 26.29 -3.94 -0.66
#